data_AF-A0A7J7UJK5-F1
#
_entry.id   AF-A0A7J7UJK5-F1
#
_cell.length_a   1.000
_cell.length_b   1.000
_cell.length_c   1.000
_cell.angle_alpha   90.00
_cell.angle_beta   90.00
_cell.angle_gamma   90.00
#
_symmetry.space_group_name_H-M   'P 1'
#
loop_
_entity.id
_entity.type
_entity.pdbx_description
1 polymer ?
#
loop_
_entity_poly.entity_id
_entity_poly.type
_entity_poly.pdbx_seq_one_letter_code
_entity_poly.pdbx_strand_id
1 'polypeptide(L)'
;MGTRKKVHAFVRVRPTDDFAHEMIRYGDDNKTINIHLKRDTQRGVVNNQQTDWSFRLDGVLHDASQDLVYETVAKDVVSQALNGYNGNLVH
;
A
#
# COMPACT_ATOMS: atom_id res chain seq x y z
N MET A 1 -0.35 -11.83 26.70
CA MET A 1 -1.04 -10.75 25.94
C MET A 1 -0.03 -10.21 24.95
N GLY A 2 -0.17 -10.51 23.66
CA GLY A 2 0.80 -10.09 22.64
C GLY A 2 0.81 -8.56 22.50
N THR A 3 1.98 -7.96 22.34
CA THR A 3 2.12 -6.53 22.08
C THR A 3 1.46 -6.20 20.73
N ARG A 4 0.41 -5.37 20.75
CA ARG A 4 -0.20 -4.87 19.50
C ARG A 4 0.80 -4.00 18.75
N LYS A 5 0.87 -4.16 17.43
CA LYS A 5 1.61 -3.25 16.56
C LYS A 5 1.01 -1.84 16.70
N LYS A 6 1.85 -0.82 16.91
CA LYS A 6 1.40 0.57 17.13
C LYS A 6 1.43 1.45 15.88
N VAL A 7 2.16 1.01 14.85
CA VAL A 7 2.35 1.75 13.60
C VAL A 7 1.91 0.85 12.45
N HIS A 8 1.02 1.37 11.62
CA HIS A 8 0.52 0.70 10.43
C HIS A 8 0.76 1.56 9.19
N ALA A 9 1.13 0.92 8.09
CA ALA A 9 1.29 1.56 6.79
C ALA A 9 0.41 0.85 5.76
N PHE A 10 -0.41 1.63 5.06
CA PHE A 10 -1.34 1.14 4.03
C PHE A 10 -1.09 1.87 2.71
N VAL A 11 -1.37 1.20 1.60
CA VAL A 11 -1.44 1.84 0.27
C VAL A 11 -2.88 1.81 -0.20
N ARG A 12 -3.41 2.95 -0.63
CA ARG A 12 -4.68 3.04 -1.36
C ARG A 12 -4.42 3.45 -2.80
N VAL A 13 -4.79 2.61 -3.75
CA VAL A 13 -4.69 2.93 -5.18
C VAL A 13 -6.00 3.53 -5.65
N ARG A 14 -5.89 4.68 -6.34
CA ARG A 14 -7.05 5.36 -6.93
C ARG A 14 -7.59 4.53 -8.11
N PRO A 15 -8.90 4.26 -8.18
CA PRO A 15 -9.51 3.60 -9.34
C PRO A 15 -9.29 4.41 -10.62
N THR A 16 -9.04 3.70 -11.72
CA THR A 16 -8.83 4.29 -13.06
C THR A 16 -9.23 3.27 -14.12
N ASP A 17 -9.82 3.75 -15.23
CA ASP A 17 -10.17 2.89 -16.37
C ASP A 17 -8.92 2.40 -17.12
N ASP A 18 -7.85 3.21 -17.13
CA ASP A 18 -6.57 2.88 -17.75
C ASP A 18 -5.53 2.54 -16.68
N PHE A 19 -5.68 1.36 -16.06
CA PHE A 19 -4.75 0.90 -15.04
C PHE A 19 -3.48 0.31 -15.68
N ALA A 20 -2.32 0.63 -15.11
CA ALA A 20 -1.02 0.19 -15.60
C ALA A 20 -0.69 -1.27 -15.21
N HIS A 21 -1.48 -2.22 -15.72
CA HIS A 21 -1.37 -3.67 -15.41
C HIS A 21 0.01 -4.28 -15.68
N GLU A 22 0.77 -3.71 -16.62
CA GLU A 22 2.14 -4.14 -16.92
C GLU A 22 3.14 -3.69 -15.84
N MET A 23 2.84 -2.62 -15.11
CA MET A 23 3.75 -1.96 -14.18
C MET A 23 3.38 -2.19 -12.72
N ILE A 24 2.11 -2.32 -12.38
CA ILE A 24 1.65 -2.46 -10.99
C ILE A 24 0.96 -3.80 -10.83
N ARG A 25 1.43 -4.61 -9.86
CA ARG A 25 0.82 -5.89 -9.51
C ARG A 25 0.57 -5.98 -8.02
N TYR A 26 -0.65 -6.37 -7.66
CA TYR A 26 -1.01 -6.70 -6.28
C TYR A 26 -0.61 -8.15 -5.99
N GLY A 27 -0.05 -8.40 -4.80
CA GLY A 27 0.18 -9.75 -4.32
C GLY A 27 -1.10 -10.38 -3.77
N ASP A 28 -1.16 -11.71 -3.77
CA ASP A 28 -2.32 -12.48 -3.30
C ASP A 28 -2.60 -12.33 -1.79
N ASP A 29 -1.71 -11.66 -1.05
CA ASP A 29 -1.79 -11.45 0.39
C ASP A 29 -2.50 -10.14 0.79
N ASN A 30 -2.96 -9.34 -0.18
CA ASN A 30 -3.52 -8.00 0.00
C ASN A 30 -2.60 -7.05 0.81
N LYS A 31 -1.29 -7.33 0.82
CA LYS A 31 -0.28 -6.57 1.59
C LYS A 31 0.93 -6.23 0.75
N THR A 32 1.12 -6.93 -0.36
CA THR A 32 2.25 -6.73 -1.26
C THR A 32 1.81 -5.96 -2.50
N ILE A 33 2.57 -4.93 -2.87
CA ILE A 33 2.47 -4.24 -4.15
C ILE A 33 3.83 -4.28 -4.86
N ASN A 34 3.82 -4.67 -6.13
CA ASN A 34 5.01 -4.78 -6.96
C ASN A 34 4.96 -3.72 -8.06
N ILE A 35 6.10 -3.05 -8.28
CA ILE A 35 6.28 -2.02 -9.30
C ILE A 35 7.34 -2.49 -10.29
N HIS A 36 6.99 -2.52 -11.56
CA HIS A 36 7.84 -2.85 -12.69
C HIS A 36 7.92 -1.64 -13.64
N LEU A 37 9.10 -1.06 -13.79
CA LEU A 37 9.36 0.03 -14.73
C LEU A 37 9.92 -0.51 -16.05
N LYS A 38 9.47 0.06 -17.16
CA LYS A 38 10.05 -0.20 -18.48
C LYS A 38 11.50 0.27 -18.49
N ARG A 39 12.40 -0.57 -19.02
CA ARG A 39 13.81 -0.23 -19.17
C ARG A 39 13.98 0.98 -20.08
N ASP A 40 14.87 1.88 -19.69
CA ASP A 40 15.28 3.00 -20.53
C ASP A 40 16.21 2.49 -21.63
N THR A 41 15.74 2.48 -22.88
CA THR A 41 16.51 2.03 -24.04
C THR A 41 17.54 3.07 -24.52
N GLN A 42 17.55 4.29 -23.97
CA GLN A 42 18.45 5.37 -24.40
C GLN A 42 19.80 5.38 -23.66
N ARG A 43 19.90 4.71 -22.52
CA ARG A 43 21.16 4.58 -21.76
C ARG A 43 21.90 3.33 -22.23
N GLY A 44 23.08 3.51 -22.80
CA GLY A 44 23.88 2.46 -23.46
C GLY A 44 24.27 1.25 -22.60
N VAL A 45 25.10 0.38 -23.18
CA VAL A 45 25.57 -1.00 -22.87
C VAL A 45 25.56 -1.54 -21.41
N VAL A 46 25.43 -0.71 -20.37
CA VAL A 46 25.43 -1.15 -18.96
C VAL A 46 24.00 -1.46 -18.48
N ASN A 47 23.64 -2.74 -18.52
CA ASN A 47 22.32 -3.30 -18.20
C ASN A 47 22.05 -3.50 -16.69
N ASN A 48 22.37 -2.52 -15.82
CA ASN A 48 22.22 -2.66 -14.36
C ASN A 48 21.16 -1.71 -13.75
N GLN A 49 20.21 -1.25 -14.54
CA GLN A 49 19.10 -0.43 -14.03
C GLN A 49 18.14 -1.31 -13.22
N GLN A 50 17.88 -0.95 -11.97
CA GLN A 50 16.79 -1.57 -11.20
C GLN A 50 15.46 -1.18 -11.84
N THR A 51 14.69 -2.19 -12.26
CA THR A 51 13.36 -2.03 -12.86
C THR A 51 12.24 -2.55 -11.98
N ASP A 52 12.57 -3.32 -10.95
CA ASP A 52 11.62 -4.08 -10.17
C ASP A 52 11.74 -3.72 -8.68
N TRP A 53 10.60 -3.43 -8.07
CA TRP A 53 10.46 -3.20 -6.64
C TRP A 53 9.28 -4.01 -6.09
N SER A 54 9.46 -4.51 -4.87
CA SER A 54 8.41 -5.19 -4.12
C SER A 54 8.31 -4.56 -2.74
N PHE A 55 7.09 -4.17 -2.36
CA PHE A 55 6.82 -3.52 -1.08
C PHE A 55 5.76 -4.32 -0.34
N ARG A 56 6.05 -4.69 0.91
CA ARG A 56 5.10 -5.34 1.81
C ARG A 56 4.68 -4.37 2.90
N LEU A 57 3.37 -4.19 3.04
CA LEU A 57 2.71 -3.23 3.94
C LEU A 57 1.74 -3.96 4.88
N ASP A 58 0.99 -3.20 5.69
CA ASP A 58 -0.08 -3.75 6.52
C ASP A 58 -1.35 -4.04 5.71
N GLY A 59 -1.53 -3.34 4.57
CA GLY A 59 -2.57 -3.62 3.60
C GLY A 59 -2.45 -2.78 2.32
N VAL A 60 -2.92 -3.32 1.22
CA VAL A 60 -3.06 -2.66 -0.09
C VAL A 60 -4.54 -2.66 -0.44
N LEU A 61 -5.12 -1.48 -0.64
CA LEU A 61 -6.52 -1.27 -0.98
C LEU A 61 -6.61 -0.74 -2.41
N HIS A 62 -7.19 -1.52 -3.32
CA HIS A 62 -7.54 -1.10 -4.68
C HIS A 62 -9.05 -1.22 -4.86
N ASP A 63 -9.65 -0.33 -5.65
CA ASP A 63 -11.11 -0.28 -5.89
C ASP A 63 -11.96 -0.28 -4.61
N ALA A 64 -11.39 0.22 -3.51
CA ALA A 64 -11.99 0.18 -2.19
C ALA A 64 -12.90 1.39 -1.95
N SER A 65 -14.12 1.11 -1.48
CA SER A 65 -15.07 2.11 -1.00
C SER A 65 -14.52 2.86 0.22
N GLN A 66 -15.08 4.04 0.50
CA GLN A 66 -14.68 4.81 1.70
C GLN A 66 -15.01 4.06 2.99
N ASP A 67 -16.13 3.34 3.03
CA ASP A 67 -16.52 2.54 4.20
C ASP A 67 -15.48 1.46 4.49
N LEU A 68 -15.01 0.74 3.46
CA LEU A 68 -13.99 -0.29 3.61
C LEU A 68 -12.64 0.31 4.07
N VAL A 69 -12.27 1.48 3.55
CA VAL A 69 -11.04 2.18 3.96
C VAL A 69 -11.11 2.60 5.43
N TYR A 70 -12.24 3.17 5.88
CA TYR A 70 -12.43 3.55 7.27
C TYR A 70 -12.36 2.34 8.21
N GLU A 71 -13.10 1.29 7.88
CA GLU A 71 -13.13 0.03 8.65
C GLU A 71 -11.74 -0.59 8.77
N THR A 72 -10.94 -0.54 7.70
CA THR A 72 -9.61 -1.16 7.66
C THR A 72 -8.53 -0.31 8.35
N VAL A 73 -8.55 1.01 8.16
CA VAL A 73 -7.41 1.88 8.54
C VAL A 73 -7.68 2.68 9.81
N ALA A 74 -8.91 3.15 10.03
CA ALA A 74 -9.21 4.18 11.02
C ALA A 74 -9.99 3.66 12.23
N LYS A 75 -10.86 2.66 12.05
CA LYS A 75 -11.79 2.20 13.10
C LYS A 75 -11.11 1.85 14.42
N ASP A 76 -10.01 1.10 14.38
CA ASP A 76 -9.31 0.71 15.59
C ASP A 76 -8.65 1.91 16.28
N VAL A 77 -8.06 2.83 15.51
CA VAL A 77 -7.45 4.06 16.03
C VAL A 77 -8.49 4.93 16.75
N VAL A 78 -9.67 5.11 16.15
CA VAL A 78 -10.79 5.86 16.75
C VAL A 78 -11.30 5.15 18.01
N SER A 79 -11.43 3.82 17.97
CA SER A 79 -11.87 3.03 19.12
C SER A 79 -10.89 3.10 20.29
N GLN A 80 -9.57 3.13 20.00
CA GLN A 80 -8.54 3.30 21.02
C GLN A 80 -8.54 4.72 21.61
N ALA A 81 -8.91 5.74 20.84
CA ALA A 81 -9.07 7.09 21.35
C ALA A 81 -10.13 7.20 22.45
N LEU A 82 -11.23 6.45 22.35
CA LEU A 82 -12.25 6.36 23.40
C LEU A 82 -11.74 5.71 24.69
N ASN A 83 -10.68 4.90 24.59
CA ASN A 83 -10.01 4.27 25.73
C ASN A 83 -8.83 5.13 26.27
N GLY A 84 -8.68 6.37 25.80
CA GLY A 84 -7.65 7.31 26.26
C GLY A 84 -6.29 7.19 25.56
N TYR A 85 -6.19 6.48 24.43
CA TYR A 85 -4.96 6.39 23.64
C TYR A 85 -4.93 7.42 22.52
N ASN A 86 -3.80 8.12 22.36
CA ASN A 86 -3.62 9.03 21.23
C ASN A 86 -3.48 8.26 19.92
N GLY A 87 -4.17 8.72 18.87
CA GLY A 87 -4.07 8.18 17.52
C GLY A 87 -3.76 9.28 16.52
N ASN A 88 -2.90 9.00 15.53
CA ASN A 88 -2.63 9.88 14.40
C ASN A 88 -2.84 9.12 13.10
N LEU A 89 -3.64 9.69 12.19
CA LEU A 89 -3.89 9.17 10.85
C LEU A 89 -3.40 10.20 9.84
N VAL A 90 -2.46 9.78 8.99
CA VAL A 90 -1.91 10.61 7.91
C VAL A 90 -2.33 10.00 6.58
N HIS A 91 -3.06 10.77 5.78
CA HIS A 91 -3.55 10.40 4.45
C HIS A 91 -3.10 11.44 3.43
#